data_AF-A0A453QAI5-F1
#
_entry.id   AF-A0A453QAI5-F1
#
_cell.length_a   1.000
_cell.length_b   1.000
_cell.length_c   1.000
_cell.angle_alpha   90.00
_cell.angle_beta   90.00
_cell.angle_gamma   90.00
#
_symmetry.space_group_name_H-M   'P 1'
#
loop_
_entity.id
_entity.type
_entity.pdbx_description
1 polymer ?
#
loop_
_entity_poly.entity_id
_entity_poly.type
_entity_poly.pdbx_seq_one_letter_code
_entity_poly.pdbx_strand_id
1 'polypeptide(L)'
;PGVVTEFKLVRVLNLQLTGQGHRDDDIADLTGISEMFQLRYLKIASDVCIKLPNNVLQYLGTLDITDARFAPVPWDVNFPRLLHLHLSLPVQRDLLDWVDRIGSPSLMSLGTLNYLQELHLTISSLSTFKHVVKNMEALGSLLGGHDNLKSIAVAHASPVKNTAASKTNILWDCMEPPPLLQRFEFSPHISCIFSQVPSWVGKLGNLCILKIAVRELMMNSVNILRGLPALTALSLYVETAPDDNIIFDKAGFSVLKYFKFTFMRGIAWVKFEADAMPNLWKLKLVFKAIPPMDHPQWRTYGHGTALINIDYMPGLREIFTKFGGTAADLEYVTRIGIASNHPSNPIIDVQLVDSGSYVDESTETEITSTHEILEEKPDVIIK
;
A
#
# COMPACT_ATOMS: atom_id res chain seq x y z
N PRO A 1 17.88 12.88 -29.79
CA PRO A 1 18.74 13.91 -29.16
C PRO A 1 18.39 15.37 -29.51
N GLY A 2 17.97 15.70 -30.74
CA GLY A 2 17.84 17.11 -31.19
C GLY A 2 16.52 17.85 -30.89
N VAL A 3 15.45 17.16 -30.50
CA VAL A 3 14.11 17.79 -30.40
C VAL A 3 13.85 18.43 -29.03
N VAL A 4 14.51 17.98 -27.96
CA VAL A 4 14.20 18.37 -26.58
C VAL A 4 14.77 19.75 -26.20
N THR A 5 15.87 20.17 -26.82
CA THR A 5 16.63 21.39 -26.45
C THR A 5 16.00 22.69 -26.92
N GLU A 6 15.05 22.64 -27.86
CA GLU A 6 14.35 23.83 -28.38
C GLU A 6 13.25 24.34 -27.42
N PHE A 7 12.83 23.49 -26.49
CA PHE A 7 11.65 23.71 -25.65
C PHE A 7 11.97 24.29 -24.27
N LYS A 8 12.69 25.43 -24.23
CA LYS A 8 13.18 26.06 -22.99
C LYS A 8 12.09 26.51 -22.00
N LEU A 9 10.89 26.79 -22.50
CA LEU A 9 9.76 27.30 -21.69
C LEU A 9 8.82 26.18 -21.19
N VAL A 10 9.13 24.92 -21.49
CA VAL A 10 8.29 23.79 -21.07
C VAL A 10 8.26 23.66 -19.55
N ARG A 11 7.06 23.49 -19.01
CA ARG A 11 6.80 23.29 -17.58
C ARG A 11 6.42 21.86 -17.22
N VAL A 12 5.89 21.13 -18.18
CA VAL A 12 5.41 19.75 -18.03
C VAL A 12 5.99 18.95 -19.17
N LEU A 13 6.79 17.93 -18.85
CA LEU A 13 7.37 17.03 -19.83
C LEU A 13 6.99 15.60 -19.49
N ASN A 14 6.29 14.94 -20.41
CA ASN A 14 5.94 13.53 -20.31
C ASN A 14 6.63 12.80 -21.45
N LEU A 15 7.56 11.91 -21.11
CA LEU A 15 8.31 11.10 -22.05
C LEU A 15 7.86 9.65 -21.94
N GLN A 16 7.53 9.05 -23.06
CA GLN A 16 7.39 7.61 -23.19
C GLN A 16 8.44 7.13 -24.18
N LEU A 17 9.41 6.38 -23.67
CA LEU A 17 10.57 5.89 -24.39
C LEU A 17 10.42 4.38 -24.54
N THR A 18 10.33 3.93 -25.79
CA THR A 18 10.23 2.51 -26.12
C THR A 18 11.39 2.13 -27.02
N GLY A 19 12.18 1.14 -26.61
CA GLY A 19 13.28 0.59 -27.38
C GLY A 19 12.79 -0.36 -28.47
N GLN A 20 13.25 -0.19 -29.70
CA GLN A 20 12.93 -1.10 -30.80
C GLN A 20 14.00 -2.17 -30.94
N GLY A 21 13.99 -3.17 -30.04
CA GLY A 21 14.79 -4.38 -30.18
C GLY A 21 15.60 -4.76 -28.94
N HIS A 22 15.84 -6.07 -28.80
CA HIS A 22 16.55 -6.75 -27.70
C HIS A 22 18.05 -6.44 -27.60
N ARG A 23 18.44 -5.17 -27.43
CA ARG A 23 19.82 -4.84 -27.02
C ARG A 23 19.78 -4.10 -25.70
N ASP A 24 20.43 -4.68 -24.71
CA ASP A 24 20.59 -4.11 -23.36
C ASP A 24 21.38 -2.78 -23.33
N ASP A 25 21.92 -2.36 -24.47
CA ASP A 25 22.82 -1.21 -24.62
C ASP A 25 22.14 0.09 -25.14
N ASP A 26 20.84 0.06 -25.46
CA ASP A 26 20.15 1.28 -25.91
C ASP A 26 19.97 2.25 -24.74
N ILE A 27 20.74 3.34 -24.76
CA ILE A 27 20.69 4.41 -23.76
C ILE A 27 19.99 5.64 -24.37
N ALA A 28 18.86 6.02 -23.79
CA ALA A 28 18.21 7.29 -24.06
C ALA A 28 18.92 8.42 -23.29
N ASP A 29 19.69 9.23 -24.00
CA ASP A 29 20.32 10.43 -23.43
C ASP A 29 19.29 11.57 -23.29
N LEU A 30 18.92 11.85 -22.04
CA LEU A 30 17.96 12.90 -21.65
C LEU A 30 18.66 14.14 -21.04
N THR A 31 19.98 14.26 -21.19
CA THR A 31 20.74 15.38 -20.62
C THR A 31 20.28 16.75 -21.10
N GLY A 32 19.71 16.83 -22.30
CA GLY A 32 19.13 18.05 -22.86
C GLY A 32 17.93 18.61 -22.07
N ILE A 33 17.31 17.84 -21.17
CA ILE A 33 16.24 18.33 -20.27
C ILE A 33 16.76 19.43 -19.33
N SER A 34 18.05 19.46 -19.04
CA SER A 34 18.65 20.51 -18.22
C SER A 34 18.48 21.93 -18.76
N GLU A 35 18.25 22.09 -20.07
CA GLU A 35 17.99 23.38 -20.71
C GLU A 35 16.57 23.92 -20.44
N MET A 36 15.68 23.08 -19.87
CA MET A 36 14.30 23.44 -19.55
C MET A 36 14.19 24.11 -18.18
N PHE A 37 14.64 25.34 -18.07
CA PHE A 37 14.69 26.07 -16.80
C PHE A 37 13.31 26.43 -16.20
N GLN A 38 12.19 26.19 -16.90
CA GLN A 38 10.84 26.34 -16.33
C GLN A 38 10.20 25.01 -15.93
N LEU A 39 10.90 23.88 -16.06
CA LEU A 39 10.33 22.56 -15.83
C LEU A 39 9.89 22.40 -14.37
N ARG A 40 8.62 22.01 -14.19
CA ARG A 40 7.98 21.79 -12.88
C ARG A 40 7.54 20.34 -12.68
N TYR A 41 7.18 19.67 -13.76
CA TYR A 41 6.74 18.28 -13.75
C TYR A 41 7.48 17.51 -14.84
N LEU A 42 8.11 16.40 -14.45
CA LEU A 42 8.81 15.49 -15.34
C LEU A 42 8.29 14.08 -15.10
N LYS A 43 7.66 13.49 -16.11
CA LYS A 43 7.31 12.08 -16.16
C LYS A 43 8.12 11.35 -17.21
N ILE A 44 8.72 10.23 -16.84
CA ILE A 44 9.49 9.38 -17.73
C ILE A 44 9.01 7.94 -17.57
N ALA A 45 8.35 7.42 -18.60
CA ALA A 45 8.12 5.99 -18.76
C ALA A 45 9.13 5.45 -19.77
N SER A 46 9.94 4.48 -19.40
CA SER A 46 11.00 3.96 -20.27
C SER A 46 11.25 2.48 -20.05
N ASP A 47 11.33 1.70 -21.12
CA ASP A 47 11.83 0.30 -21.10
C ASP A 47 13.35 0.21 -21.39
N VAL A 48 13.92 1.27 -21.96
CA VAL A 48 15.36 1.44 -22.21
C VAL A 48 16.07 2.09 -21.03
N CYS A 49 17.40 1.98 -21.02
CA CYS A 49 18.23 2.69 -20.06
C CYS A 49 18.17 4.19 -20.32
N ILE A 50 17.91 5.00 -19.30
CA ILE A 50 17.90 6.46 -19.39
C ILE A 50 19.16 7.05 -18.75
N LYS A 51 19.66 8.11 -19.35
CA LYS A 51 20.67 8.98 -18.75
C LYS A 51 20.01 10.32 -18.46
N LEU A 52 19.74 10.57 -17.18
CA LEU A 52 19.19 11.84 -16.70
C LEU A 52 20.22 12.98 -16.83
N PRO A 53 19.75 14.25 -16.84
CA PRO A 53 20.64 15.41 -16.84
C PRO A 53 21.50 15.48 -15.58
N ASN A 54 22.76 15.87 -15.70
CA ASN A 54 23.70 16.01 -14.56
C ASN A 54 23.67 17.41 -13.91
N ASN A 55 22.66 18.24 -14.22
CA ASN A 55 22.55 19.64 -13.80
C ASN A 55 21.31 19.85 -12.91
N VAL A 56 21.30 20.93 -12.13
CA VAL A 56 20.21 21.27 -11.21
C VAL A 56 18.92 21.61 -11.95
N LEU A 57 17.83 20.88 -11.65
CA LEU A 57 16.47 21.23 -12.12
C LEU A 57 15.76 22.09 -11.06
N GLN A 58 16.08 23.39 -11.08
CA GLN A 58 15.76 24.36 -10.01
C GLN A 58 14.27 24.47 -9.63
N TYR A 59 13.36 24.27 -10.59
CA TYR A 59 11.91 24.46 -10.40
C TYR A 59 11.11 23.17 -10.42
N LEU A 60 11.77 22.02 -10.51
CA LEU A 60 11.10 20.73 -10.56
C LEU A 60 10.43 20.46 -9.22
N GLY A 61 9.11 20.38 -9.24
CA GLY A 61 8.28 20.04 -8.07
C GLY A 61 7.88 18.57 -8.04
N THR A 62 7.76 17.94 -9.22
CA THR A 62 7.35 16.54 -9.34
C THR A 62 8.25 15.78 -10.31
N LEU A 63 8.73 14.62 -9.86
CA LEU A 63 9.46 13.65 -10.65
C LEU A 63 8.73 12.30 -10.59
N ASP A 64 8.24 11.84 -11.73
CA ASP A 64 7.56 10.55 -11.91
C ASP A 64 8.39 9.69 -12.88
N ILE A 65 8.94 8.58 -12.40
CA ILE A 65 9.75 7.67 -13.22
C ILE A 65 9.16 6.26 -13.12
N THR A 66 8.70 5.74 -14.24
CA THR A 66 8.08 4.41 -14.32
C THR A 66 8.89 3.48 -15.20
N ASP A 67 9.22 2.30 -14.67
CA ASP A 67 9.86 1.15 -15.33
C ASP A 67 11.24 1.42 -15.95
N ALA A 68 11.80 2.62 -15.71
CA ALA A 68 13.06 3.04 -16.27
C ALA A 68 14.24 2.32 -15.62
N ARG A 69 15.12 1.81 -16.47
CA ARG A 69 16.50 1.49 -16.10
C ARG A 69 17.32 2.75 -16.25
N PHE A 70 18.36 2.94 -15.45
CA PHE A 70 19.26 4.08 -15.64
C PHE A 70 20.64 3.62 -16.12
N ALA A 71 21.42 4.51 -16.72
CA ALA A 71 22.81 4.25 -17.11
C ALA A 71 23.77 4.21 -15.90
N PRO A 72 24.87 3.41 -15.92
CA PRO A 72 25.80 3.21 -14.80
C PRO A 72 26.78 4.37 -14.65
N VAL A 73 26.24 5.57 -14.53
CA VAL A 73 26.97 6.83 -14.38
C VAL A 73 26.43 7.52 -13.13
N PRO A 74 27.27 8.05 -12.23
CA PRO A 74 26.83 8.83 -11.06
C PRO A 74 25.85 9.94 -11.46
N TRP A 75 24.77 10.10 -10.71
CA TRP A 75 23.77 11.15 -10.93
C TRP A 75 23.95 12.26 -9.90
N ASP A 76 24.70 13.30 -10.24
CA ASP A 76 24.83 14.50 -9.40
C ASP A 76 23.66 15.50 -9.61
N VAL A 77 22.43 14.99 -9.65
CA VAL A 77 21.25 15.84 -9.93
C VAL A 77 20.67 16.36 -8.63
N ASN A 78 20.67 17.68 -8.47
CA ASN A 78 20.02 18.32 -7.34
C ASN A 78 18.59 18.74 -7.70
N PHE A 79 17.62 18.35 -6.87
CA PHE A 79 16.22 18.74 -6.98
C PHE A 79 15.80 19.59 -5.76
N PRO A 80 16.27 20.86 -5.67
CA PRO A 80 16.16 21.66 -4.45
C PRO A 80 14.73 22.07 -4.08
N ARG A 81 13.74 21.82 -4.95
CA ARG A 81 12.33 22.16 -4.74
C ARG A 81 11.39 20.97 -4.95
N LEU A 82 11.93 19.74 -4.98
CA LEU A 82 11.12 18.56 -5.21
C LEU A 82 10.16 18.36 -4.05
N LEU A 83 8.87 18.30 -4.38
CA LEU A 83 7.79 18.07 -3.42
C LEU A 83 7.24 16.65 -3.54
N HIS A 84 7.22 16.10 -4.77
CA HIS A 84 6.63 14.81 -5.08
C HIS A 84 7.61 13.93 -5.86
N LEU A 85 7.86 12.73 -5.36
CA LEU A 85 8.72 11.74 -5.99
C LEU A 85 7.95 10.42 -6.17
N HIS A 86 7.70 10.03 -7.41
CA HIS A 86 7.01 8.80 -7.77
C HIS A 86 7.98 7.90 -8.55
N LEU A 87 8.27 6.71 -8.04
CA LEU A 87 9.20 5.77 -8.66
C LEU A 87 8.56 4.38 -8.83
N SER A 88 8.69 3.77 -10.00
CA SER A 88 8.47 2.34 -10.20
C SER A 88 9.82 1.64 -10.32
N LEU A 89 10.11 0.75 -9.39
CA LEU A 89 11.35 -0.02 -9.36
C LEU A 89 11.25 -1.20 -10.36
N PRO A 90 12.16 -1.29 -11.34
CA PRO A 90 12.16 -2.39 -12.30
C PRO A 90 12.49 -3.73 -11.63
N VAL A 91 12.20 -4.81 -12.36
CA VAL A 91 12.42 -6.21 -11.95
C VAL A 91 13.88 -6.45 -11.53
N GLN A 92 14.10 -7.15 -10.41
CA GLN A 92 15.44 -7.56 -9.89
C GLN A 92 16.39 -6.40 -9.52
N ARG A 93 15.87 -5.19 -9.28
CA ARG A 93 16.68 -4.04 -8.87
C ARG A 93 16.23 -3.54 -7.51
N ASP A 94 17.22 -3.11 -6.73
CA ASP A 94 17.00 -2.54 -5.40
C ASP A 94 16.87 -1.02 -5.48
N LEU A 95 16.09 -0.42 -4.59
CA LEU A 95 16.19 0.97 -4.21
C LEU A 95 17.64 1.29 -3.81
N LEU A 96 18.38 0.32 -3.27
CA LEU A 96 19.83 0.49 -3.02
C LEU A 96 20.65 0.60 -4.31
N ASP A 97 20.28 -0.08 -5.41
CA ASP A 97 20.93 0.13 -6.71
C ASP A 97 20.60 1.52 -7.28
N TRP A 98 19.42 2.05 -6.94
CA TRP A 98 19.10 3.47 -7.18
C TRP A 98 19.98 4.39 -6.32
N VAL A 99 20.08 4.11 -5.02
CA VAL A 99 20.91 4.85 -4.04
C VAL A 99 22.38 4.88 -4.49
N ASP A 100 22.96 3.72 -4.75
CA ASP A 100 24.38 3.53 -5.05
C ASP A 100 24.76 4.18 -6.40
N ARG A 101 23.85 4.17 -7.39
CA ARG A 101 24.10 4.70 -8.74
C ARG A 101 23.84 6.19 -8.88
N ILE A 102 23.11 6.80 -7.94
CA ILE A 102 23.18 8.25 -7.73
C ILE A 102 24.62 8.68 -7.36
N GLY A 103 25.50 7.75 -6.95
CA GLY A 103 26.91 8.05 -6.72
C GLY A 103 27.17 8.72 -5.39
N SER A 104 26.15 8.81 -4.53
CA SER A 104 26.33 9.10 -3.12
C SER A 104 26.20 7.80 -2.32
N PRO A 105 27.10 7.49 -1.37
CA PRO A 105 27.01 6.34 -0.46
C PRO A 105 25.83 6.45 0.55
N SER A 106 24.79 7.14 0.11
CA SER A 106 23.85 7.87 0.90
C SER A 106 22.86 8.54 -0.06
N LEU A 107 21.77 7.85 -0.40
CA LEU A 107 20.49 8.56 -0.58
C LEU A 107 20.20 9.36 0.71
N MET A 108 20.79 8.93 1.83
CA MET A 108 21.09 9.65 3.08
C MET A 108 21.85 10.98 2.96
N SER A 109 22.44 11.35 1.80
CA SER A 109 23.11 12.63 1.56
C SER A 109 22.50 13.40 0.40
N LEU A 110 21.30 13.01 -0.05
CA LEU A 110 20.35 14.00 -0.58
C LEU A 110 19.89 14.88 0.59
N GLY A 111 20.82 15.62 1.21
CA GLY A 111 20.55 16.74 2.10
C GLY A 111 19.90 17.92 1.37
N THR A 112 19.20 17.65 0.25
CA THR A 112 18.58 18.60 -0.66
C THR A 112 17.12 18.26 -0.98
N LEU A 113 16.64 17.04 -0.68
CA LEU A 113 15.20 16.72 -0.70
C LEU A 113 14.48 17.19 0.56
N ASN A 114 15.01 18.22 1.23
CA ASN A 114 14.46 18.79 2.46
C ASN A 114 12.99 19.21 2.32
N TYR A 115 12.51 19.45 1.09
CA TYR A 115 11.13 19.87 0.82
C TYR A 115 10.21 18.72 0.38
N LEU A 116 10.69 17.48 0.30
CA LEU A 116 9.89 16.36 -0.16
C LEU A 116 8.70 16.15 0.79
N GLN A 117 7.49 16.21 0.22
CA GLN A 117 6.24 16.03 0.95
C GLN A 117 5.59 14.69 0.63
N GLU A 118 5.87 14.12 -0.54
CA GLU A 118 5.26 12.88 -0.99
C GLU A 118 6.27 11.95 -1.66
N LEU A 119 6.27 10.71 -1.19
CA LEU A 119 7.01 9.60 -1.77
C LEU A 119 6.04 8.48 -2.16
N HIS A 120 5.99 8.16 -3.44
CA HIS A 120 5.27 7.00 -3.95
C HIS A 120 6.25 6.02 -4.59
N LEU A 121 6.26 4.78 -4.11
CA LEU A 121 7.09 3.73 -4.67
C LEU A 121 6.23 2.58 -5.17
N THR A 122 6.50 2.10 -6.37
CA THR A 122 5.90 0.89 -6.91
C THR A 122 6.99 -0.16 -7.01
N ILE A 123 6.82 -1.28 -6.32
CA ILE A 123 7.78 -2.39 -6.34
C ILE A 123 7.27 -3.46 -7.30
N SER A 124 8.10 -3.91 -8.23
CA SER A 124 7.74 -4.98 -9.16
C SER A 124 7.40 -6.30 -8.45
N SER A 125 6.39 -7.00 -8.97
CA SER A 125 5.98 -8.33 -8.51
C SER A 125 7.05 -9.41 -8.68
N LEU A 126 7.94 -9.23 -9.64
CA LEU A 126 9.02 -10.17 -9.96
C LEU A 126 10.30 -9.93 -9.14
N SER A 127 10.28 -8.99 -8.20
CA SER A 127 11.41 -8.72 -7.31
C SER A 127 11.61 -9.87 -6.33
N THR A 128 12.86 -10.33 -6.19
CA THR A 128 13.19 -11.39 -5.21
C THR A 128 13.03 -10.88 -3.78
N PHE A 129 12.89 -11.80 -2.83
CA PHE A 129 12.84 -11.52 -1.40
C PHE A 129 13.98 -10.61 -0.91
N LYS A 130 15.21 -10.91 -1.34
CA LYS A 130 16.40 -10.14 -0.96
C LYS A 130 16.28 -8.69 -1.39
N HIS A 131 15.63 -8.45 -2.54
CA HIS A 131 15.45 -7.11 -3.06
C HIS A 131 14.44 -6.31 -2.25
N VAL A 132 13.31 -6.93 -1.88
CA VAL A 132 12.30 -6.29 -1.05
C VAL A 132 12.87 -5.90 0.32
N VAL A 133 13.65 -6.76 0.98
CA VAL A 133 14.29 -6.43 2.27
C VAL A 133 15.18 -5.19 2.16
N LYS A 134 16.07 -5.16 1.17
CA LYS A 134 16.97 -4.03 0.95
C LYS A 134 16.22 -2.74 0.61
N ASN A 135 15.15 -2.82 -0.18
CA ASN A 135 14.29 -1.67 -0.49
C ASN A 135 13.69 -1.10 0.79
N MET A 136 13.32 -1.95 1.72
CA MET A 136 12.71 -1.57 2.99
C MET A 136 13.75 -1.00 3.96
N GLU A 137 14.97 -1.53 3.99
CA GLU A 137 16.06 -0.92 4.77
C GLU A 137 16.43 0.47 4.22
N ALA A 138 16.57 0.60 2.90
CA ALA A 138 16.83 1.87 2.24
C ALA A 138 15.68 2.87 2.45
N LEU A 139 14.43 2.40 2.44
CA LEU A 139 13.27 3.21 2.80
C LEU A 139 13.32 3.68 4.23
N GLY A 140 13.51 2.79 5.21
CA GLY A 140 13.62 3.18 6.62
C GLY A 140 14.71 4.23 6.84
N SER A 141 15.82 4.10 6.10
CA SER A 141 16.93 5.06 6.10
C SER A 141 16.53 6.40 5.47
N LEU A 142 15.82 6.39 4.34
CA LEU A 142 15.26 7.58 3.71
C LEU A 142 14.25 8.29 4.61
N LEU A 143 13.44 7.56 5.39
CA LEU A 143 12.47 8.17 6.29
C LEU A 143 13.11 8.89 7.48
N GLY A 144 14.22 8.34 8.00
CA GLY A 144 15.02 8.96 9.05
C GLY A 144 15.79 10.18 8.53
N GLY A 145 15.15 11.35 8.54
CA GLY A 145 15.80 12.63 8.18
C GLY A 145 14.95 13.59 7.34
N HIS A 146 13.72 13.21 6.97
CA HIS A 146 12.84 14.05 6.14
C HIS A 146 11.66 14.62 6.95
N ASP A 147 11.89 15.74 7.64
CA ASP A 147 10.88 16.35 8.52
C ASP A 147 9.62 16.84 7.80
N ASN A 148 9.71 17.13 6.51
CA ASN A 148 8.62 17.67 5.70
C ASN A 148 7.73 16.61 5.03
N LEU A 149 8.06 15.33 5.18
CA LEU A 149 7.35 14.25 4.51
C LEU A 149 5.95 14.05 5.12
N LYS A 150 4.93 14.18 4.27
CA LYS A 150 3.50 14.09 4.66
C LYS A 150 2.83 12.81 4.17
N SER A 151 3.32 12.22 3.08
CA SER A 151 2.72 11.05 2.46
C SER A 151 3.77 10.06 2.00
N ILE A 152 3.61 8.81 2.41
CA ILE A 152 4.38 7.67 1.94
C ILE A 152 3.38 6.62 1.46
N ALA A 153 3.54 6.18 0.22
CA ALA A 153 2.77 5.10 -0.34
C ALA A 153 3.69 4.13 -1.07
N VAL A 154 3.66 2.86 -0.67
CA VAL A 154 4.39 1.79 -1.33
C VAL A 154 3.38 0.78 -1.88
N ALA A 155 3.33 0.69 -3.20
CA ALA A 155 2.45 -0.16 -3.97
C ALA A 155 3.22 -1.32 -4.63
N HIS A 156 2.46 -2.31 -5.08
CA HIS A 156 2.98 -3.47 -5.80
C HIS A 156 2.59 -3.35 -7.28
N ALA A 157 3.53 -3.52 -8.20
CA ALA A 157 3.26 -3.51 -9.64
C ALA A 157 2.56 -4.83 -10.02
N SER A 158 1.22 -4.79 -10.05
CA SER A 158 0.32 -5.89 -10.43
C SER A 158 0.20 -7.07 -9.44
N PRO A 159 -1.01 -7.60 -9.21
CA PRO A 159 -1.25 -8.82 -8.44
C PRO A 159 -1.10 -10.06 -9.33
N VAL A 160 0.03 -10.25 -10.03
CA VAL A 160 0.33 -11.56 -10.60
C VAL A 160 0.51 -12.52 -9.41
N LYS A 161 -0.20 -13.65 -9.42
CA LYS A 161 -0.15 -14.69 -8.38
C LYS A 161 1.27 -15.30 -8.35
N ASN A 162 2.21 -14.62 -7.72
CA ASN A 162 3.53 -15.20 -7.49
C ASN A 162 3.44 -16.21 -6.35
N THR A 163 3.80 -17.43 -6.70
CA THR A 163 4.03 -18.60 -5.86
C THR A 163 4.99 -18.26 -4.72
N ALA A 164 4.56 -18.51 -3.48
CA ALA A 164 5.38 -18.69 -2.28
C ALA A 164 6.68 -17.88 -2.21
N ALA A 165 6.62 -16.55 -2.41
CA ALA A 165 7.69 -15.69 -1.92
C ALA A 165 7.65 -15.75 -0.39
N SER A 166 8.74 -16.20 0.23
CA SER A 166 8.94 -16.16 1.68
C SER A 166 8.63 -14.74 2.18
N LYS A 167 7.67 -14.59 3.09
CA LYS A 167 7.23 -13.28 3.58
C LYS A 167 8.17 -12.78 4.67
N THR A 168 8.63 -11.53 4.57
CA THR A 168 9.56 -10.95 5.56
C THR A 168 8.81 -10.51 6.80
N ASN A 169 9.43 -10.68 7.97
CA ASN A 169 9.16 -9.82 9.11
C ASN A 169 10.08 -8.61 9.00
N ILE A 170 9.51 -7.43 8.89
CA ILE A 170 10.30 -6.20 8.86
C ILE A 170 10.39 -5.65 10.27
N LEU A 171 11.61 -5.51 10.77
CA LEU A 171 11.89 -4.88 12.06
C LEU A 171 12.21 -3.40 11.82
N TRP A 172 11.17 -2.56 11.81
CA TRP A 172 11.30 -1.10 11.75
C TRP A 172 11.11 -0.45 13.12
N ASP A 173 11.27 -1.21 14.19
CA ASP A 173 10.97 -0.74 15.56
C ASP A 173 11.88 0.41 16.03
N CYS A 174 13.05 0.58 15.40
CA CYS A 174 14.05 1.60 15.75
C CYS A 174 14.01 2.87 14.87
N MET A 175 13.03 3.00 13.97
CA MET A 175 12.94 4.14 13.05
C MET A 175 12.34 5.38 13.74
N GLU A 176 12.89 6.56 13.47
CA GLU A 176 12.31 7.84 13.89
C GLU A 176 11.39 8.38 12.78
N PRO A 177 10.07 8.39 12.98
CA PRO A 177 9.13 8.62 11.90
C PRO A 177 9.04 10.11 11.56
N PRO A 178 8.78 10.47 10.28
CA PRO A 178 8.59 11.87 9.89
C PRO A 178 7.46 12.53 10.71
N PRO A 179 7.73 13.63 11.44
CA PRO A 179 6.77 14.20 12.40
C PRO A 179 5.51 14.77 11.74
N LEU A 180 5.61 15.15 10.46
CA LEU A 180 4.51 15.70 9.68
C LEU A 180 3.73 14.65 8.87
N LEU A 181 4.00 13.35 9.09
CA LEU A 181 3.38 12.29 8.31
C LEU A 181 1.86 12.22 8.55
N GLN A 182 1.11 12.35 7.46
CA GLN A 182 -0.36 12.31 7.42
C GLN A 182 -0.90 11.05 6.75
N ARG A 183 -0.13 10.46 5.83
CA ARG A 183 -0.52 9.25 5.09
C ARG A 183 0.64 8.26 5.05
N PHE A 184 0.39 7.04 5.50
CA PHE A 184 1.34 5.95 5.44
C PHE A 184 0.65 4.70 4.92
N GLU A 185 1.04 4.26 3.72
CA GLU A 185 0.40 3.15 3.04
C GLU A 185 1.39 2.13 2.50
N PHE A 186 1.21 0.88 2.92
CA PHE A 186 1.91 -0.27 2.40
C PHE A 186 0.90 -1.25 1.84
N SER A 187 1.04 -1.57 0.55
CA SER A 187 0.17 -2.56 -0.09
C SER A 187 0.43 -3.95 0.50
N PRO A 188 -0.62 -4.70 0.88
CA PRO A 188 -0.50 -6.06 1.44
C PRO A 188 0.02 -7.09 0.43
N HIS A 189 0.05 -6.72 -0.85
CA HIS A 189 0.55 -7.57 -1.94
C HIS A 189 2.06 -7.51 -2.08
N ILE A 190 2.69 -6.51 -1.47
CA ILE A 190 4.13 -6.50 -1.25
C ILE A 190 4.37 -7.56 -0.19
N SER A 191 5.41 -8.39 -0.34
CA SER A 191 5.85 -9.37 0.65
C SER A 191 6.41 -8.74 1.95
N CYS A 192 5.95 -7.54 2.29
CA CYS A 192 6.23 -6.74 3.46
C CYS A 192 5.10 -6.95 4.49
N ILE A 193 5.42 -7.66 5.56
CA ILE A 193 4.51 -7.85 6.69
C ILE A 193 5.28 -7.44 7.96
N PHE A 194 4.72 -6.53 8.74
CA PHE A 194 5.28 -6.21 10.05
C PHE A 194 4.96 -7.35 11.03
N SER A 195 5.83 -7.60 12.01
CA SER A 195 5.50 -8.56 13.07
C SER A 195 4.28 -8.12 13.87
N GLN A 196 4.23 -6.83 14.22
CA GLN A 196 3.16 -6.13 14.93
C GLN A 196 3.07 -4.69 14.40
N VAL A 197 2.11 -3.89 14.89
CA VAL A 197 2.10 -2.46 14.60
C VAL A 197 3.35 -1.83 15.22
N PRO A 198 4.24 -1.18 14.44
CA PRO A 198 5.47 -0.61 14.99
C PRO A 198 5.18 0.49 16.02
N SER A 199 5.97 0.54 17.09
CA SER A 199 5.73 1.47 18.21
C SER A 199 5.80 2.95 17.81
N TRP A 200 6.62 3.28 16.81
CA TRP A 200 6.75 4.63 16.29
C TRP A 200 5.47 5.14 15.64
N VAL A 201 4.57 4.26 15.18
CA VAL A 201 3.26 4.66 14.63
C VAL A 201 2.50 5.46 15.68
N GLY A 202 2.54 5.04 16.96
CA GLY A 202 1.88 5.74 18.06
C GLY A 202 2.42 7.14 18.36
N LYS A 203 3.57 7.51 17.80
CA LYS A 203 4.17 8.86 17.94
C LYS A 203 3.66 9.84 16.88
N LEU A 204 2.96 9.36 15.84
CA LEU A 204 2.52 10.19 14.72
C LEU A 204 1.21 10.92 15.01
N GLY A 205 1.31 12.11 15.59
CA GLY A 205 0.15 12.94 15.92
C GLY A 205 -0.68 13.42 14.73
N ASN A 206 -0.09 13.52 13.53
CA ASN A 206 -0.74 14.02 12.32
C ASN A 206 -1.27 12.92 11.39
N LEU A 207 -1.10 11.64 11.75
CA LEU A 207 -1.42 10.52 10.87
C LEU A 207 -2.93 10.39 10.67
N CYS A 208 -3.39 10.72 9.46
CA CYS A 208 -4.78 10.66 9.06
C CYS A 208 -5.15 9.31 8.43
N ILE A 209 -4.25 8.74 7.64
CA ILE A 209 -4.51 7.57 6.80
C ILE A 209 -3.40 6.54 7.02
N LEU A 210 -3.79 5.35 7.45
CA LEU A 210 -2.88 4.26 7.71
C LEU A 210 -3.33 2.99 6.97
N LYS A 211 -2.44 2.43 6.15
CA LYS A 211 -2.63 1.14 5.50
C LYS A 211 -1.39 0.26 5.74
N ILE A 212 -1.53 -0.82 6.50
CA ILE A 212 -0.41 -1.69 6.89
C ILE A 212 -0.83 -3.15 6.95
N ALA A 213 0.16 -4.04 6.79
CA ALA A 213 0.01 -5.47 7.01
C ALA A 213 0.83 -5.93 8.23
N VAL A 214 0.22 -6.67 9.14
CA VAL A 214 0.85 -7.26 10.33
C VAL A 214 0.69 -8.79 10.32
N ARG A 215 1.62 -9.51 10.96
CA ARG A 215 1.56 -10.97 11.05
C ARG A 215 0.37 -11.42 11.90
N GLU A 216 0.26 -10.82 13.07
CA GLU A 216 -0.78 -11.08 14.07
C GLU A 216 -1.21 -9.74 14.68
N LEU A 217 -2.43 -9.67 15.21
CA LEU A 217 -2.93 -8.47 15.89
C LEU A 217 -2.98 -8.70 17.40
N MET A 218 -2.06 -8.08 18.14
CA MET A 218 -2.08 -8.08 19.61
C MET A 218 -2.80 -6.85 20.16
N MET A 219 -3.27 -6.92 21.42
CA MET A 219 -3.94 -5.79 22.08
C MET A 219 -3.06 -4.53 22.17
N ASN A 220 -1.74 -4.70 22.32
CA ASN A 220 -0.79 -3.57 22.29
C ASN A 220 -0.82 -2.82 20.95
N SER A 221 -0.96 -3.55 19.84
CA SER A 221 -1.11 -2.97 18.50
C SER A 221 -2.43 -2.18 18.38
N VAL A 222 -3.52 -2.72 18.92
CA VAL A 222 -4.82 -2.01 18.97
C VAL A 222 -4.71 -0.74 19.84
N ASN A 223 -4.01 -0.80 20.97
CA ASN A 223 -3.78 0.34 21.85
C ASN A 223 -3.01 1.48 21.15
N ILE A 224 -2.01 1.15 20.35
CA ILE A 224 -1.26 2.12 19.53
C ILE A 224 -2.21 2.81 18.54
N LEU A 225 -2.97 2.02 17.79
CA LEU A 225 -3.85 2.52 16.73
C LEU A 225 -4.99 3.39 17.28
N ARG A 226 -5.62 2.95 18.38
CA ARG A 226 -6.77 3.66 18.98
C ARG A 226 -6.39 4.98 19.62
N GLY A 227 -5.11 5.16 19.97
CA GLY A 227 -4.55 6.37 20.57
C GLY A 227 -4.18 7.46 19.56
N LEU A 228 -4.26 7.19 18.25
CA LEU A 228 -3.91 8.16 17.21
C LEU A 228 -4.99 9.25 17.09
N PRO A 229 -4.65 10.53 17.34
CA PRO A 229 -5.66 11.59 17.49
C PRO A 229 -6.25 12.08 16.16
N ALA A 230 -5.57 11.85 15.03
CA ALA A 230 -5.98 12.31 13.71
C ALA A 230 -6.43 11.17 12.77
N LEU A 231 -6.42 9.91 13.23
CA LEU A 231 -6.62 8.74 12.36
C LEU A 231 -8.06 8.62 11.88
N THR A 232 -8.32 9.02 10.64
CA THR A 232 -9.64 9.03 10.01
C THR A 232 -9.88 7.80 9.12
N ALA A 233 -8.83 7.17 8.59
CA ALA A 233 -8.93 5.99 7.74
C ALA A 233 -7.86 4.94 8.11
N LEU A 234 -8.33 3.73 8.40
CA LEU A 234 -7.47 2.59 8.74
C LEU A 234 -7.76 1.41 7.82
N SER A 235 -6.71 0.88 7.19
CA SER A 235 -6.74 -0.38 6.43
C SER A 235 -5.72 -1.34 7.01
N LEU A 236 -6.18 -2.26 7.85
CA LEU A 236 -5.33 -3.21 8.56
C LEU A 236 -5.47 -4.60 7.93
N TYR A 237 -4.35 -5.16 7.49
CA TYR A 237 -4.28 -6.53 7.00
C TYR A 237 -3.55 -7.39 8.02
N VAL A 238 -4.18 -8.47 8.46
CA VAL A 238 -3.59 -9.44 9.41
C VAL A 238 -3.31 -10.72 8.64
N GLU A 239 -2.06 -11.19 8.69
CA GLU A 239 -1.65 -12.39 7.96
C GLU A 239 -2.40 -13.62 8.48
N THR A 240 -2.36 -13.82 9.80
CA THR A 240 -2.95 -14.97 10.47
C THR A 240 -3.91 -14.49 11.54
N ALA A 241 -5.17 -14.92 11.43
CA ALA A 241 -6.16 -14.67 12.46
C ALA A 241 -5.70 -15.23 13.82
N PRO A 242 -5.86 -14.48 14.92
CA PRO A 242 -5.62 -15.01 16.26
C PRO A 242 -6.69 -16.06 16.61
N ASP A 243 -6.34 -16.98 17.51
CA ASP A 243 -7.30 -17.95 18.03
C ASP A 243 -8.26 -17.32 19.08
N ASP A 244 -7.86 -16.19 19.67
CA ASP A 244 -8.64 -15.41 20.63
C ASP A 244 -9.58 -14.38 19.97
N ASN A 245 -10.62 -13.99 20.71
CA ASN A 245 -11.56 -12.96 20.27
C ASN A 245 -10.90 -11.57 20.21
N ILE A 246 -11.12 -10.87 19.10
CA ILE A 246 -10.73 -9.46 18.96
C ILE A 246 -11.93 -8.60 19.38
N ILE A 247 -11.76 -7.82 20.45
CA ILE A 247 -12.81 -6.96 20.98
C ILE A 247 -12.40 -5.50 20.79
N PHE A 248 -13.22 -4.75 20.05
CA PHE A 248 -13.15 -3.30 19.96
C PHE A 248 -14.15 -2.71 20.94
N ASP A 249 -13.62 -2.21 22.05
CA ASP A 249 -14.38 -1.53 23.10
C ASP A 249 -14.70 -0.07 22.71
N LYS A 250 -15.35 0.65 23.63
CA LYS A 250 -15.68 2.07 23.49
C LYS A 250 -14.47 3.03 23.55
N ALA A 251 -13.24 2.53 23.68
CA ALA A 251 -12.07 3.38 23.92
C ALA A 251 -11.30 3.70 22.63
N GLY A 252 -11.07 4.99 22.39
CA GLY A 252 -10.25 5.48 21.28
C GLY A 252 -11.00 5.48 19.93
N PHE A 253 -10.23 5.58 18.84
CA PHE A 253 -10.76 5.66 17.46
C PHE A 253 -11.86 6.72 17.27
N SER A 254 -11.82 7.79 18.06
CA SER A 254 -12.90 8.78 18.13
C SER A 254 -13.11 9.53 16.84
N VAL A 255 -12.07 9.69 16.01
CA VAL A 255 -12.14 10.40 14.72
C VAL A 255 -12.15 9.45 13.50
N LEU A 256 -12.15 8.14 13.73
CA LEU A 256 -12.07 7.14 12.66
C LEU A 256 -13.40 7.14 11.88
N LYS A 257 -13.33 7.35 10.56
CA LYS A 257 -14.47 7.35 9.63
C LYS A 257 -14.52 6.09 8.77
N TYR A 258 -13.36 5.51 8.46
CA TYR A 258 -13.23 4.31 7.63
C TYR A 258 -12.35 3.25 8.29
N PHE A 259 -12.84 2.01 8.35
CA PHE A 259 -12.08 0.88 8.84
C PHE A 259 -12.22 -0.33 7.91
N LYS A 260 -11.13 -0.69 7.24
CA LYS A 260 -10.98 -1.96 6.51
C LYS A 260 -10.12 -2.90 7.34
N PHE A 261 -10.69 -4.03 7.70
CA PHE A 261 -10.01 -5.06 8.48
C PHE A 261 -10.02 -6.37 7.72
N THR A 262 -8.84 -6.83 7.30
CA THR A 262 -8.67 -7.96 6.39
C THR A 262 -7.82 -9.05 7.00
N PHE A 263 -8.34 -10.26 7.13
CA PHE A 263 -7.58 -11.46 7.44
C PHE A 263 -7.15 -12.14 6.12
N MET A 264 -5.85 -12.34 5.96
CA MET A 264 -5.32 -13.00 4.77
C MET A 264 -5.50 -14.52 4.84
N ARG A 265 -5.37 -15.09 6.03
CA ARG A 265 -5.52 -16.52 6.31
C ARG A 265 -6.24 -16.71 7.64
N GLY A 266 -7.11 -17.70 7.68
CA GLY A 266 -7.84 -18.04 8.89
C GLY A 266 -9.13 -17.24 9.05
N ILE A 267 -9.79 -17.49 10.16
CA ILE A 267 -11.02 -16.81 10.57
C ILE A 267 -10.83 -16.34 12.01
N ALA A 268 -11.46 -15.23 12.38
CA ALA A 268 -11.35 -14.62 13.71
C ALA A 268 -12.72 -14.20 14.21
N TRP A 269 -12.95 -14.31 15.53
CA TRP A 269 -14.08 -13.62 16.14
C TRP A 269 -13.77 -12.16 16.34
N VAL A 270 -14.67 -11.32 15.83
CA VAL A 270 -14.55 -9.87 15.98
C VAL A 270 -15.82 -9.35 16.63
N LYS A 271 -15.68 -8.74 17.81
CA LYS A 271 -16.75 -8.05 18.51
C LYS A 271 -16.48 -6.54 18.49
N PHE A 272 -17.47 -5.78 18.05
CA PHE A 272 -17.54 -4.34 18.26
C PHE A 272 -18.59 -4.10 19.34
N GLU A 273 -18.15 -3.56 20.48
CA GLU A 273 -19.05 -3.25 21.58
C GLU A 273 -19.87 -1.99 21.29
N ALA A 274 -20.94 -1.79 22.07
CA ALA A 274 -21.77 -0.60 21.94
C ALA A 274 -20.91 0.67 22.06
N ASP A 275 -21.17 1.63 21.18
CA ASP A 275 -20.45 2.90 21.08
C ASP A 275 -18.95 2.80 20.72
N ALA A 276 -18.48 1.64 20.27
CA ALA A 276 -17.16 1.53 19.67
C ALA A 276 -17.05 2.44 18.43
N MET A 277 -15.89 3.06 18.25
CA MET A 277 -15.56 3.91 17.08
C MET A 277 -16.71 4.87 16.69
N PRO A 278 -17.08 5.83 17.57
CA PRO A 278 -18.37 6.53 17.52
C PRO A 278 -18.64 7.31 16.22
N ASN A 279 -17.60 7.66 15.46
CA ASN A 279 -17.71 8.39 14.19
C ASN A 279 -17.46 7.51 12.95
N LEU A 280 -17.39 6.18 13.11
CA LEU A 280 -17.11 5.26 12.01
C LEU A 280 -18.27 5.20 11.03
N TRP A 281 -18.06 5.61 9.78
CA TRP A 281 -19.10 5.59 8.74
C TRP A 281 -19.12 4.28 7.97
N LYS A 282 -17.95 3.72 7.68
CA LYS A 282 -17.81 2.55 6.81
C LYS A 282 -16.90 1.50 7.43
N LEU A 283 -17.45 0.31 7.62
CA LEU A 283 -16.76 -0.87 8.11
C LEU A 283 -16.67 -1.92 7.00
N LYS A 284 -15.45 -2.37 6.67
CA LYS A 284 -15.19 -3.41 5.66
C LYS A 284 -14.41 -4.55 6.30
N LEU A 285 -15.05 -5.69 6.53
CA LEU A 285 -14.42 -6.91 7.04
C LEU A 285 -14.18 -7.89 5.90
N VAL A 286 -12.96 -8.42 5.78
CA VAL A 286 -12.60 -9.33 4.67
C VAL A 286 -11.81 -10.52 5.20
N PHE A 287 -12.28 -11.72 4.92
CA PHE A 287 -11.61 -12.99 5.21
C PHE A 287 -11.22 -13.61 3.87
N LYS A 288 -9.96 -13.48 3.46
CA LYS A 288 -9.53 -13.87 2.10
C LYS A 288 -9.47 -15.38 1.87
N ALA A 289 -9.07 -16.13 2.90
CA ALA A 289 -8.91 -17.58 2.83
C ALA A 289 -9.32 -18.22 4.16
N ILE A 290 -10.57 -18.68 4.20
CA ILE A 290 -11.14 -19.45 5.31
C ILE A 290 -10.44 -20.82 5.36
N PRO A 291 -10.12 -21.35 6.56
CA PRO A 291 -9.47 -22.64 6.68
C PRO A 291 -10.44 -23.80 6.35
N PRO A 292 -9.93 -24.92 5.82
CA PRO A 292 -10.74 -26.11 5.57
C PRO A 292 -11.49 -26.59 6.82
N MET A 293 -12.67 -27.15 6.63
CA MET A 293 -13.55 -27.64 7.70
C MET A 293 -12.93 -28.55 8.77
N ASP A 294 -11.92 -29.33 8.42
CA ASP A 294 -11.21 -30.23 9.33
C ASP A 294 -10.10 -29.51 10.14
N HIS A 295 -9.84 -28.24 9.84
CA HIS A 295 -8.82 -27.46 10.49
C HIS A 295 -9.11 -27.33 12.00
N PRO A 296 -8.08 -27.49 12.87
CA PRO A 296 -8.26 -27.44 14.33
C PRO A 296 -8.93 -26.17 14.83
N GLN A 297 -8.73 -25.04 14.14
CA GLN A 297 -9.39 -23.78 14.46
C GLN A 297 -10.90 -23.99 14.58
N TRP A 298 -11.58 -24.70 13.66
CA TRP A 298 -13.03 -24.94 13.75
C TRP A 298 -13.51 -25.60 15.04
N ARG A 299 -12.65 -26.34 15.74
CA ARG A 299 -12.99 -27.02 17.01
C ARG A 299 -13.09 -26.06 18.19
N THR A 300 -12.43 -24.91 18.12
CA THR A 300 -12.61 -23.84 19.11
C THR A 300 -13.86 -23.01 18.82
N TYR A 301 -14.47 -23.13 17.62
CA TYR A 301 -15.72 -22.46 17.24
C TYR A 301 -16.94 -23.14 17.83
N GLY A 302 -17.48 -22.55 18.91
CA GLY A 302 -18.77 -22.96 19.46
C GLY A 302 -19.88 -22.80 18.43
N HIS A 303 -20.66 -23.86 18.20
CA HIS A 303 -21.80 -23.80 17.29
C HIS A 303 -22.82 -22.74 17.77
N GLY A 304 -23.19 -21.81 16.90
CA GLY A 304 -24.26 -20.83 17.14
C GLY A 304 -23.82 -19.47 17.66
N THR A 305 -22.52 -19.19 17.82
CA THR A 305 -22.03 -17.81 18.05
C THR A 305 -21.61 -17.18 16.73
N ALA A 306 -22.18 -16.01 16.43
CA ALA A 306 -21.83 -15.26 15.24
C ALA A 306 -20.34 -14.90 15.24
N LEU A 307 -19.66 -15.09 14.10
CA LEU A 307 -18.24 -14.76 13.93
C LEU A 307 -17.98 -13.27 14.11
N ILE A 308 -18.88 -12.46 13.58
CA ILE A 308 -18.84 -11.01 13.69
C ILE A 308 -19.99 -10.60 14.61
N ASN A 309 -19.72 -9.86 15.67
CA ASN A 309 -20.75 -9.25 16.49
C ASN A 309 -20.58 -7.74 16.50
N ILE A 310 -21.60 -7.03 16.02
CA ILE A 310 -21.62 -5.57 15.94
C ILE A 310 -22.79 -5.08 16.79
N ASP A 311 -22.48 -4.65 18.01
CA ASP A 311 -23.42 -3.94 18.86
C ASP A 311 -23.74 -2.55 18.25
N TYR A 312 -24.61 -1.78 18.89
CA TYR A 312 -25.02 -0.48 18.35
C TYR A 312 -23.81 0.48 18.20
N MET A 313 -23.56 0.92 16.97
CA MET A 313 -22.49 1.88 16.64
C MET A 313 -23.10 3.08 15.90
N PRO A 314 -23.26 4.24 16.56
CA PRO A 314 -24.11 5.33 16.07
C PRO A 314 -23.63 5.99 14.77
N GLY A 315 -22.34 5.91 14.46
CA GLY A 315 -21.75 6.49 13.25
C GLY A 315 -21.95 5.68 11.98
N LEU A 316 -22.28 4.39 12.09
CA LEU A 316 -22.24 3.44 10.96
C LEU A 316 -23.28 3.76 9.91
N ARG A 317 -22.85 3.77 8.64
CA ARG A 317 -23.69 3.97 7.45
C ARG A 317 -23.58 2.79 6.49
N GLU A 318 -22.40 2.19 6.41
CA GLU A 318 -22.11 1.06 5.54
C GLU A 318 -21.35 -0.03 6.29
N ILE A 319 -21.81 -1.27 6.19
CA ILE A 319 -21.10 -2.46 6.68
C ILE A 319 -21.01 -3.45 5.53
N PHE A 320 -19.77 -3.85 5.22
CA PHE A 320 -19.49 -4.85 4.21
C PHE A 320 -18.67 -5.97 4.81
N THR A 321 -19.02 -7.20 4.46
CA THR A 321 -18.29 -8.41 4.85
C THR A 321 -18.02 -9.26 3.62
N LYS A 322 -16.81 -9.79 3.48
CA LYS A 322 -16.43 -10.68 2.39
C LYS A 322 -15.72 -11.90 2.89
N PHE A 323 -16.10 -13.06 2.39
CA PHE A 323 -15.54 -14.36 2.72
C PHE A 323 -15.07 -15.05 1.44
N GLY A 324 -13.80 -15.42 1.41
CA GLY A 324 -13.17 -16.23 0.37
C GLY A 324 -12.82 -17.61 0.91
N GLY A 325 -13.22 -18.65 0.18
CA GLY A 325 -12.99 -20.04 0.57
C GLY A 325 -13.47 -21.00 -0.51
N THR A 326 -13.47 -22.30 -0.23
CA THR A 326 -14.17 -23.26 -1.08
C THR A 326 -15.68 -23.16 -0.85
N ALA A 327 -16.49 -23.64 -1.81
CA ALA A 327 -17.94 -23.70 -1.66
C ALA A 327 -18.39 -24.39 -0.34
N ALA A 328 -17.70 -25.46 0.06
CA ALA A 328 -18.02 -26.20 1.30
C ALA A 328 -17.72 -25.37 2.57
N ASP A 329 -16.59 -24.67 2.61
CA ASP A 329 -16.21 -23.83 3.76
C ASP A 329 -17.17 -22.63 3.90
N LEU A 330 -17.58 -22.03 2.76
CA LEU A 330 -18.53 -20.91 2.74
C LEU A 330 -19.93 -21.34 3.17
N GLU A 331 -20.38 -22.53 2.78
CA GLU A 331 -21.63 -23.10 3.25
C GLU A 331 -21.61 -23.29 4.77
N TYR A 332 -20.50 -23.77 5.33
CA TYR A 332 -20.37 -23.93 6.77
C TYR A 332 -20.40 -22.59 7.51
N VAL A 333 -19.64 -21.59 7.05
CA VAL A 333 -19.65 -20.22 7.60
C VAL A 333 -21.07 -19.66 7.63
N THR A 334 -21.85 -19.93 6.57
CA THR A 334 -23.26 -19.52 6.50
C THR A 334 -24.12 -20.25 7.54
N ARG A 335 -23.91 -21.55 7.74
CA ARG A 335 -24.67 -22.38 8.70
C ARG A 335 -24.40 -22.01 10.16
N ILE A 336 -23.16 -21.65 10.52
CA ILE A 336 -22.80 -21.33 11.92
C ILE A 336 -23.21 -19.93 12.36
N GLY A 337 -23.41 -19.01 11.42
CA GLY A 337 -23.73 -17.61 11.69
C GLY A 337 -22.58 -16.67 11.33
N ILE A 338 -22.77 -15.91 10.25
CA ILE A 338 -21.77 -14.99 9.71
C ILE A 338 -21.60 -13.76 10.61
N ALA A 339 -22.73 -13.12 10.93
CA ALA A 339 -22.73 -11.87 11.66
C ALA A 339 -23.99 -11.71 12.51
N SER A 340 -23.82 -11.14 13.70
CA SER A 340 -24.85 -10.59 14.56
C SER A 340 -24.73 -9.08 14.51
N ASN A 341 -25.82 -8.38 14.21
CA ASN A 341 -25.83 -6.93 14.04
C ASN A 341 -26.99 -6.32 14.85
N HIS A 342 -26.72 -5.22 15.54
CA HIS A 342 -27.77 -4.49 16.23
C HIS A 342 -28.83 -3.96 15.22
N PRO A 343 -30.15 -4.06 15.50
CA PRO A 343 -31.21 -3.67 14.56
C PRO A 343 -31.17 -2.20 14.09
N SER A 344 -30.57 -1.31 14.87
CA SER A 344 -30.40 0.11 14.51
C SER A 344 -29.20 0.39 13.60
N ASN A 345 -28.30 -0.57 13.41
CA ASN A 345 -27.18 -0.44 12.48
C ASN A 345 -27.67 -0.66 11.03
N PRO A 346 -26.96 -0.16 10.02
CA PRO A 346 -27.24 -0.50 8.63
C PRO A 346 -27.13 -2.01 8.39
N ILE A 347 -27.83 -2.50 7.36
CA ILE A 347 -27.77 -3.90 6.94
C ILE A 347 -26.35 -4.24 6.48
N ILE A 348 -25.88 -5.43 6.85
CA ILE A 348 -24.57 -5.94 6.43
C ILE A 348 -24.69 -6.46 5.00
N ASP A 349 -23.90 -5.89 4.09
CA ASP A 349 -23.67 -6.45 2.76
C ASP A 349 -22.67 -7.60 2.86
N VAL A 350 -23.07 -8.80 2.44
CA VAL A 350 -22.28 -10.04 2.57
C VAL A 350 -21.94 -10.57 1.19
N GLN A 351 -20.64 -10.70 0.90
CA GLN A 351 -20.12 -11.30 -0.32
C GLN A 351 -19.40 -12.62 -0.03
N LEU A 352 -19.87 -13.72 -0.61
CA LEU A 352 -19.20 -15.02 -0.59
C LEU A 352 -18.52 -15.24 -1.95
N VAL A 353 -17.23 -15.57 -1.94
CA VAL A 353 -16.43 -15.76 -3.18
C VAL A 353 -15.81 -17.15 -3.17
N ASP A 354 -16.32 -18.02 -4.05
CA ASP A 354 -15.79 -19.36 -4.23
C ASP A 354 -14.45 -19.31 -4.98
N SER A 355 -13.45 -19.92 -4.36
CA SER A 355 -12.09 -20.04 -4.90
C SER A 355 -12.00 -21.11 -6.00
N GLY A 356 -13.02 -21.98 -6.13
CA GLY A 356 -13.08 -23.12 -7.06
C GLY A 356 -13.68 -22.82 -8.44
N SER A 357 -14.41 -21.70 -8.61
CA SER A 357 -14.97 -21.31 -9.92
C SER A 357 -13.93 -20.56 -10.78
N TYR A 358 -12.93 -21.28 -11.27
CA TYR A 358 -12.12 -20.85 -12.40
C TYR A 358 -12.41 -21.77 -13.59
N VAL A 359 -13.48 -21.45 -14.32
CA VAL A 359 -13.60 -21.84 -15.72
C VAL A 359 -13.05 -20.67 -16.53
N ASP A 360 -11.91 -20.92 -17.17
CA ASP A 360 -11.40 -20.32 -18.40
C ASP A 360 -12.04 -18.96 -18.81
N GLU A 361 -11.42 -17.83 -18.42
CA GLU A 361 -11.64 -16.53 -19.09
C GLU A 361 -10.94 -16.52 -20.46
N SER A 362 -11.36 -17.43 -21.34
CA SER A 362 -10.91 -17.46 -22.73
C SER A 362 -12.06 -17.68 -23.72
N THR A 363 -13.21 -17.06 -23.50
CA THR A 363 -14.10 -16.61 -24.58
C THR A 363 -15.17 -15.67 -24.02
N GLU A 364 -15.03 -14.36 -24.24
CA GLU A 364 -16.22 -13.52 -24.39
C GLU A 364 -16.14 -12.79 -25.73
N THR A 365 -16.99 -13.26 -26.62
CA THR A 365 -17.32 -12.68 -27.91
C THR A 365 -18.08 -11.38 -27.69
N GLU A 366 -17.78 -10.38 -28.52
CA GLU A 366 -18.43 -9.07 -28.55
C GLU A 366 -19.97 -9.14 -28.49
N ILE A 367 -20.56 -8.57 -27.44
CA ILE A 367 -21.82 -7.81 -27.57
C ILE A 367 -21.73 -6.54 -26.70
N THR A 368 -21.85 -5.43 -27.42
CA THR A 368 -21.98 -4.03 -27.05
C THR A 368 -22.88 -3.73 -25.83
N SER A 369 -22.32 -3.14 -24.77
CA SER A 369 -22.67 -1.80 -24.23
C SER A 369 -22.13 -1.57 -22.81
N THR A 370 -21.15 -0.68 -22.72
CA THR A 370 -20.81 0.24 -21.61
C THR A 370 -20.86 -0.23 -20.14
N HIS A 371 -19.65 -0.26 -19.56
CA HIS A 371 -19.23 0.00 -18.16
C HIS A 371 -19.03 -1.19 -17.19
N GLU A 372 -17.80 -1.22 -16.66
CA GLU A 372 -17.30 -1.82 -15.40
C GLU A 372 -16.76 -3.27 -15.42
N ILE A 373 -15.53 -3.40 -15.94
CA ILE A 373 -14.55 -4.36 -15.39
C ILE A 373 -14.04 -3.72 -14.07
N LEU A 374 -14.46 -4.26 -12.92
CA LEU A 374 -14.14 -3.68 -11.62
C LEU A 374 -12.71 -4.03 -11.19
N GLU A 375 -11.77 -3.17 -11.60
CA GLU A 375 -10.68 -2.76 -10.73
C GLU A 375 -11.26 -2.44 -9.33
N GLU A 376 -10.62 -2.88 -8.24
CA GLU A 376 -10.93 -2.36 -6.91
C GLU A 376 -10.61 -0.85 -6.96
N LYS A 377 -11.62 -0.01 -7.27
CA LYS A 377 -11.48 1.45 -7.31
C LYS A 377 -10.73 1.87 -6.05
N PRO A 378 -9.71 2.74 -6.14
CA PRO A 378 -9.04 3.24 -4.95
C PRO A 378 -10.11 3.75 -3.98
N ASP A 379 -10.09 3.22 -2.75
CA ASP A 379 -11.07 3.55 -1.72
C ASP A 379 -11.13 5.09 -1.62
N VAL A 380 -12.24 5.69 -2.09
CA VAL A 380 -12.44 7.13 -2.04
C VAL A 380 -12.65 7.47 -0.56
N ILE A 381 -11.56 7.84 0.11
CA ILE A 381 -11.58 8.37 1.46
C ILE A 381 -12.27 9.74 1.35
N ILE A 382 -13.54 9.79 1.77
CA ILE A 382 -14.28 11.05 1.89
C ILE A 382 -13.57 11.87 2.98
N LYS A 383 -12.91 12.96 2.57
CA LYS A 383 -12.21 13.90 3.46
C LYS A 383 -13.16 14.44 4.54
#